data_AF-A0A847U6W3-F1
#
_entry.id   AF-A0A847U6W3-F1
#
_cell.length_a   1.000
_cell.length_b   1.000
_cell.length_c   1.000
_cell.angle_alpha   90.00
_cell.angle_beta   90.00
_cell.angle_gamma   90.00
#
_symmetry.space_group_name_H-M   'P 1'
#
loop_
_entity.id
_entity.type
_entity.pdbx_description
1 polymer ?
#
loop_
_entity_poly.entity_id
_entity_poly.type
_entity_poly.pdbx_seq_one_letter_code
_entity_poly.pdbx_strand_id
1 'polypeptide(L)'
;MTEWYALSAFQRDLLTAIAAVDDEPYGLALKEYLDERYPDSINHSRLYQNLDRLADAGLVTIDRHALDKRTNAYRLTDDGRRQLQHQARALASVCDVPQPAADGGLRK
;
A
#
# COMPACT_ATOMS: atom_id res chain seq x y z
N MET A 1 -18.79 4.40 6.74
CA MET A 1 -17.73 5.26 7.30
C MET A 1 -16.45 4.84 6.60
N THR A 2 -15.70 5.75 5.96
CA THR A 2 -14.55 5.35 5.14
C THR A 2 -13.36 5.04 6.03
N GLU A 3 -13.04 3.76 6.20
CA GLU A 3 -11.85 3.25 6.93
C GLU A 3 -10.55 3.94 6.50
N TRP A 4 -10.48 4.46 5.26
CA TRP A 4 -9.38 5.28 4.76
C TRP A 4 -8.97 6.41 5.70
N TYR A 5 -9.93 7.14 6.28
CA TYR A 5 -9.62 8.27 7.16
C TYR A 5 -9.16 7.87 8.56
N ALA A 6 -9.39 6.61 8.97
CA ALA A 6 -8.88 6.05 10.22
C ALA A 6 -7.38 5.71 10.13
N LEU A 7 -6.85 5.49 8.91
CA LEU A 7 -5.43 5.30 8.68
C LEU A 7 -4.67 6.62 8.87
N SER A 8 -3.50 6.56 9.48
CA SER A 8 -2.55 7.69 9.48
C SER A 8 -2.04 7.98 8.07
N ALA A 9 -1.52 9.18 7.84
CA ALA A 9 -0.90 9.54 6.56
C ALA A 9 0.18 8.53 6.14
N PHE A 10 1.05 8.15 7.08
CA PHE A 10 2.11 7.18 6.83
C PHE A 10 1.61 5.78 6.45
N GLN A 11 0.49 5.33 7.04
CA GLN A 11 -0.14 4.07 6.66
C GLN A 11 -0.72 4.12 5.23
N ARG A 12 -1.32 5.25 4.84
CA ARG A 12 -1.82 5.45 3.46
C ARG A 12 -0.68 5.48 2.44
N ASP A 13 0.43 6.13 2.80
CA ASP A 13 1.63 6.17 1.98
C ASP A 13 2.25 4.77 1.86
N LEU A 14 2.24 3.98 2.94
CA LEU A 14 2.67 2.58 2.91
C LEU A 14 1.81 1.72 1.97
N LEU A 15 0.49 1.86 2.01
CA LEU A 15 -0.38 1.17 1.05
C LEU A 15 -0.03 1.54 -0.39
N THR A 16 0.27 2.82 -0.64
CA THR A 16 0.70 3.32 -1.96
C THR A 16 2.05 2.72 -2.36
N ALA A 17 3.02 2.67 -1.43
CA ALA A 17 4.33 2.08 -1.68
C ALA A 17 4.23 0.58 -2.02
N ILE A 18 3.43 -0.18 -1.27
CA ILE A 18 3.19 -1.62 -1.55
C ILE A 18 2.52 -1.80 -2.93
N ALA A 19 1.68 -0.87 -3.37
CA ALA A 19 1.06 -0.91 -4.69
C ALA A 19 2.02 -0.54 -5.83
N ALA A 20 3.07 0.24 -5.55
CA ALA A 20 3.96 0.84 -6.55
C ALA A 20 5.29 0.10 -6.71
N VAL A 21 5.72 -0.64 -5.70
CA VAL A 21 6.96 -1.44 -5.74
C VAL A 21 6.63 -2.83 -6.31
N ASP A 22 7.12 -3.09 -7.52
CA ASP A 22 6.99 -4.38 -8.21
C ASP A 22 7.93 -5.47 -7.63
N ASP A 23 7.74 -6.73 -8.07
CA ASP A 23 8.63 -7.89 -7.88
C ASP A 23 8.90 -8.44 -6.47
N GLU A 24 8.30 -7.89 -5.42
CA GLU A 24 8.20 -8.36 -4.01
C GLU A 24 8.61 -7.20 -3.09
N PRO A 25 7.62 -6.44 -2.56
CA PRO A 25 7.92 -5.26 -1.77
C PRO A 25 8.30 -5.68 -0.36
N TYR A 26 9.56 -6.09 -0.20
CA TYR A 26 10.17 -6.35 1.08
C TYR A 26 10.37 -5.05 1.85
N GLY A 27 10.48 -5.15 3.17
CA GLY A 27 10.60 -3.97 4.03
C GLY A 27 11.74 -3.01 3.63
N LEU A 28 12.84 -3.51 3.04
CA LEU A 28 13.90 -2.65 2.52
C LEU A 28 13.46 -1.84 1.30
N ALA A 29 12.89 -2.49 0.28
CA ALA A 29 12.41 -1.82 -0.93
C ALA A 29 11.32 -0.78 -0.62
N LEU A 30 10.40 -1.11 0.30
CA LEU A 30 9.40 -0.16 0.79
C LEU A 30 10.03 1.05 1.50
N LYS A 31 11.09 0.81 2.28
CA LYS A 31 11.83 1.88 2.95
C LYS A 31 12.50 2.78 1.93
N GLU A 32 13.20 2.23 0.95
CA GLU A 32 13.89 2.98 -0.11
C GLU A 32 12.90 3.83 -0.89
N TYR A 33 11.78 3.24 -1.32
CA TYR A 33 10.70 3.95 -2.02
C TYR A 33 10.18 5.16 -1.22
N LEU A 34 9.99 4.99 0.10
CA LEU A 34 9.46 6.06 0.94
C LEU A 34 10.55 7.08 1.35
N ASP A 35 11.80 6.66 1.54
CA ASP A 35 12.92 7.55 1.85
C ASP A 35 13.15 8.58 0.72
N GLU A 36 12.91 8.22 -0.54
CA GLU A 36 12.96 9.16 -1.67
C GLU A 36 11.88 10.25 -1.62
N ARG A 37 10.79 10.01 -0.88
CA ARG A 37 9.59 10.88 -0.83
C ARG A 37 9.47 11.64 0.48
N TYR A 38 10.17 11.20 1.51
CA TYR A 38 10.21 11.85 2.81
C TYR A 38 11.48 12.71 2.95
N PRO A 39 11.41 13.86 3.62
CA PRO A 39 12.58 14.73 3.80
C PRO A 39 13.65 14.10 4.70
N ASP A 40 13.23 13.25 5.64
CA ASP A 40 14.10 12.54 6.58
C ASP A 40 14.02 11.03 6.34
N SER A 41 15.12 10.33 6.61
CA SER A 41 15.11 8.87 6.54
C SER A 41 14.11 8.27 7.52
N ILE A 42 13.31 7.33 7.02
CA ILE A 42 12.29 6.65 7.79
C ILE A 42 12.93 5.70 8.78
N ASN A 43 12.52 5.82 10.04
CA ASN A 43 12.93 4.90 11.08
C ASN A 43 12.41 3.48 10.79
N HIS A 44 13.30 2.49 10.87
CA HIS A 44 12.97 1.08 10.65
C HIS A 44 11.83 0.60 11.56
N SER A 45 11.89 0.89 12.86
CA SER A 45 10.83 0.50 13.80
C SER A 45 9.48 1.12 13.43
N ARG A 46 9.47 2.38 12.99
CA ARG A 46 8.23 3.04 12.50
C ARG A 46 7.66 2.34 11.28
N LEU A 47 8.50 1.91 10.34
CA LEU A 47 8.05 1.18 9.15
C LEU A 47 7.35 -0.13 9.55
N TYR A 48 8.02 -1.01 10.29
CA TYR A 48 7.49 -2.33 10.62
C TYR A 48 6.28 -2.26 11.56
N GLN A 49 6.26 -1.36 12.55
CA GLN A 49 5.08 -1.17 13.40
C GLN A 49 3.83 -0.77 12.59
N ASN A 50 4.00 -0.01 11.50
CA ASN A 50 2.86 0.36 10.66
C ASN A 50 2.48 -0.75 9.68
N LEU A 51 3.43 -1.54 9.20
CA LEU A 51 3.15 -2.75 8.42
C LEU A 51 2.37 -3.78 9.24
N ASP A 52 2.77 -4.02 10.49
CA ASP A 52 2.05 -4.90 11.42
C ASP A 52 0.62 -4.41 11.65
N ARG A 53 0.43 -3.11 11.92
CA ARG A 53 -0.92 -2.53 12.08
C ARG A 53 -1.79 -2.65 10.82
N LEU A 54 -1.19 -2.54 9.64
CA LEU A 54 -1.93 -2.71 8.37
C LEU A 54 -2.29 -4.18 8.13
N ALA A 55 -1.44 -5.12 8.57
CA ALA A 55 -1.74 -6.54 8.55
C ALA A 55 -2.84 -6.92 9.55
N ASP A 56 -2.77 -6.38 10.77
CA ASP A 56 -3.82 -6.55 11.79
C ASP A 56 -5.17 -5.99 11.33
N ALA A 57 -5.15 -4.90 10.55
CA ALA A 57 -6.33 -4.32 9.93
C ALA A 57 -6.83 -5.08 8.69
N GLY A 58 -6.15 -6.16 8.27
CA GLY A 58 -6.52 -6.97 7.11
C GLY A 58 -6.33 -6.27 5.76
N LEU A 59 -5.52 -5.20 5.71
CA LEU A 59 -5.25 -4.44 4.48
C LEU A 59 -3.98 -4.94 3.75
N VAL A 60 -3.11 -5.63 4.47
CA VAL A 60 -1.84 -6.17 3.99
C VAL A 60 -1.70 -7.62 4.43
N THR A 61 -1.22 -8.50 3.55
CA THR A 61 -0.74 -9.84 3.90
C THR A 61 0.77 -9.84 4.04
N ILE A 62 1.28 -10.75 4.86
CA ILE A 62 2.71 -10.97 5.08
C ILE A 62 3.05 -12.37 4.60
N ASP A 63 3.81 -12.45 3.51
CA ASP A 63 4.32 -13.71 2.98
C ASP A 63 5.78 -13.89 3.45
N ARG A 64 6.02 -14.95 4.22
CA ARG A 64 7.37 -15.30 4.66
C ARG A 64 8.04 -16.18 3.62
N HIS A 65 9.11 -15.70 2.99
CA HIS A 65 9.84 -16.50 2.01
C HIS A 65 10.53 -17.70 2.67
N ALA A 66 10.24 -18.90 2.17
CA ALA A 66 10.75 -20.16 2.72
C ALA A 66 12.27 -20.32 2.59
N LEU A 67 12.90 -19.64 1.62
CA LEU A 67 14.32 -19.75 1.29
C LEU A 67 15.25 -19.04 2.29
N ASP A 68 14.80 -17.96 2.94
CA ASP A 68 15.62 -17.17 3.88
C ASP A 68 14.94 -17.00 5.26
N LYS A 69 13.63 -17.20 5.41
CA LYS A 69 12.87 -17.06 6.69
C LYS A 69 12.98 -15.70 7.39
N ARG A 70 13.81 -14.77 6.90
CA ARG A 70 14.07 -13.46 7.51
C ARG A 70 13.44 -12.32 6.71
N THR A 71 13.17 -12.52 5.44
CA THR A 71 12.60 -11.51 4.57
C THR A 71 11.08 -11.69 4.44
N ASN A 72 10.32 -10.75 4.99
CA ASN A 72 8.87 -10.66 4.84
C ASN A 72 8.52 -9.86 3.59
N ALA A 73 7.80 -10.46 2.66
CA ALA A 73 7.15 -9.75 1.56
C ALA A 73 5.77 -9.26 2.03
N TYR A 74 5.40 -8.05 1.62
CA TYR A 74 4.10 -7.47 1.95
C TYR A 74 3.24 -7.41 0.69
N ARG A 75 1.95 -7.72 0.76
CA ARG A 75 1.06 -7.57 -0.40
C ARG A 75 -0.24 -6.96 0.05
N LEU A 76 -0.84 -6.13 -0.81
CA LEU A 76 -2.19 -5.66 -0.53
C LEU A 76 -3.17 -6.83 -0.56
N THR A 77 -4.04 -6.89 0.44
CA THR A 77 -5.26 -7.71 0.34
C THR A 77 -6.21 -7.08 -0.68
N ASP A 78 -7.26 -7.81 -1.05
CA ASP A 78 -8.35 -7.25 -1.84
C ASP A 78 -8.96 -6.02 -1.15
N ASP A 79 -9.06 -6.04 0.17
CA ASP A 79 -9.56 -4.94 0.99
C ASP A 79 -8.63 -3.73 0.92
N GLY A 80 -7.32 -3.93 1.08
CA GLY A 80 -6.31 -2.88 0.90
C GLY A 80 -6.37 -2.25 -0.49
N ARG A 81 -6.53 -3.07 -1.54
CA ARG A 81 -6.70 -2.60 -2.92
C ARG A 81 -7.99 -1.81 -3.11
N ARG A 82 -9.11 -2.28 -2.56
CA ARG A 82 -10.39 -1.56 -2.63
C ARG A 82 -10.33 -0.21 -1.94
N GLN A 83 -9.61 -0.09 -0.81
CA GLN A 83 -9.42 1.18 -0.12
C GLN A 83 -8.65 2.19 -0.98
N LEU A 84 -7.55 1.77 -1.60
CA LEU A 84 -6.79 2.61 -2.52
C LEU A 84 -7.62 3.03 -3.74
N GLN A 85 -8.35 2.10 -4.35
CA GLN A 85 -9.21 2.40 -5.50
C GLN A 85 -10.34 3.37 -5.14
N HIS A 86 -10.96 3.19 -3.97
CA HIS A 86 -11.99 4.09 -3.48
C HIS A 86 -11.42 5.50 -3.32
N GLN A 87 -10.25 5.64 -2.70
CA GLN A 87 -9.65 6.96 -2.52
C GLN A 87 -9.16 7.56 -3.85
N ALA A 88 -8.59 6.77 -4.76
CA ALA A 88 -8.22 7.26 -6.09
C ALA A 88 -9.43 7.83 -6.85
N ARG A 89 -10.60 7.16 -6.76
CA ARG A 89 -11.84 7.66 -7.36
C ARG A 89 -12.35 8.92 -6.69
N ALA A 90 -12.29 8.99 -5.36
CA ALA A 90 -12.70 10.18 -4.62
C ALA A 90 -11.81 11.39 -4.96
N LEU A 91 -10.49 11.23 -5.01
CA LEU A 91 -9.56 12.26 -5.48
C LEU A 91 -9.82 12.64 -6.94
N ALA A 92 -10.02 11.66 -7.83
CA ALA A 92 -10.34 11.94 -9.23
C ALA A 92 -11.68 12.69 -9.40
N SER A 93 -12.65 12.50 -8.50
CA SER A 93 -13.94 13.20 -8.56
C SER A 93 -13.88 14.67 -8.14
N VAL A 94 -12.86 15.06 -7.37
CA VAL A 94 -12.64 16.46 -6.94
C VAL A 94 -11.61 17.18 -7.80
N CYS A 95 -10.81 16.43 -8.56
CA CYS A 95 -9.93 16.96 -9.59
C CYS A 95 -10.68 16.95 -10.94
N ASP A 96 -10.35 17.84 -11.88
CA ASP A 96 -10.84 17.74 -13.28
C ASP A 96 -10.10 16.62 -14.06
N VAL A 97 -9.93 15.45 -13.43
CA VAL A 97 -9.30 14.28 -14.04
C VAL A 97 -10.42 13.37 -14.53
N PRO A 98 -10.49 13.07 -15.84
CA PRO A 98 -11.46 12.12 -16.36
C PRO A 98 -11.37 10.81 -15.59
N GLN A 99 -12.50 10.36 -15.04
CA GLN A 99 -12.54 9.09 -14.33
C GLN A 99 -12.14 7.99 -15.33
N PRO A 100 -11.10 7.19 -15.06
CA PRO A 100 -10.75 6.10 -15.96
C PRO A 100 -11.97 5.18 -16.05
N ALA A 101 -12.48 5.02 -17.27
CA ALA A 101 -13.57 4.10 -17.54
C ALA A 101 -13.16 2.75 -16.97
N ALA A 102 -13.97 2.22 -16.06
CA ALA A 102 -13.79 0.86 -15.59
C ALA A 102 -14.20 -0.07 -16.73
N ASP A 103 -13.35 -0.22 -17.74
CA ASP A 103 -13.49 -1.21 -18.80
C ASP A 103 -13.13 -2.58 -18.23
N GLY A 104 -13.97 -3.04 -17.30
CA GLY A 104 -14.17 -4.44 -16.99
C GLY A 104 -14.96 -5.09 -18.12
N GLY A 105 -14.38 -5.14 -19.31
CA GLY A 105 -14.92 -5.84 -20.48
C GLY A 105 -14.02 -7.01 -20.84
N LEU A 106 -14.44 -8.23 -20.46
CA LEU A 106 -13.93 -9.48 -21.05
C LEU A 106 -13.91 -9.39 -22.59
N ARG A 107 -12.85 -9.96 -23.21
CA ARG A 107 -12.79 -10.70 -24.51
C ARG A 107 -11.33 -10.64 -25.03
N LYS A 108 -10.63 -11.70 -25.44
CA LYS A 108 -10.93 -13.10 -25.79
C LYS A 108 -9.80 -13.99 -25.27
#